data_AF-A0A7S6ZXQ3-F1
#
_entry.id   AF-A0A7S6ZXQ3-F1
#
_cell.length_a   1.000
_cell.length_b   1.000
_cell.length_c   1.000
_cell.angle_alpha   90.00
_cell.angle_beta   90.00
_cell.angle_gamma   90.00
#
_symmetry.space_group_name_H-M   'P 1'
#
loop_
_entity.id
_entity.type
_entity.pdbx_description
1 polymer ?
#
loop_
_entity_poly.entity_id
_entity_poly.type
_entity_poly.pdbx_seq_one_letter_code
_entity_poly.pdbx_strand_id
1 'polypeptide(L)'
;MTRIVCPLPLTFALCVGLATASCATTTPVVAAPSDDPLRIEGTITTIDLEPWTFDGNATVQVDADGRGVVQVHLPARWNLCKAPPVDVQSLAVGMRVQAVGAATGKGGLVVCMDATHRLQPLQ
;
A
#
# COMPACT_ATOMS: atom_id res chain seq x y z
N MET A 1 11.15 -12.85 78.78
CA MET A 1 10.49 -14.12 79.16
C MET A 1 9.00 -13.99 78.87
N THR A 2 8.36 -15.09 78.43
CA THR A 2 6.89 -15.30 78.37
C THR A 2 6.19 -14.73 77.12
N ARG A 3 6.02 -15.46 76.00
CA ARG A 3 5.07 -16.56 75.63
C ARG A 3 3.70 -16.10 75.10
N ILE A 4 3.41 -16.52 73.85
CA ILE A 4 2.13 -17.02 73.28
C ILE A 4 1.04 -15.92 73.10
N VAL A 5 0.33 -15.78 71.98
CA VAL A 5 -0.83 -16.58 71.53
C VAL A 5 -1.17 -16.17 70.07
N CYS A 6 -1.48 -17.16 69.22
CA CYS A 6 -2.17 -16.97 67.93
C CYS A 6 -3.68 -17.00 68.16
N PRO A 7 -4.47 -16.19 67.43
CA PRO A 7 -5.41 -16.84 66.51
C PRO A 7 -5.62 -16.11 65.18
N LEU A 8 -5.68 -16.91 64.11
CA LEU A 8 -6.34 -16.61 62.83
C LEU A 8 -7.79 -16.14 63.07
N PRO A 9 -8.40 -15.30 62.21
CA PRO A 9 -8.87 -15.82 60.93
C PRO A 9 -9.07 -14.85 59.73
N LEU A 10 -9.19 -15.50 58.58
CA LEU A 10 -10.07 -15.17 57.44
C LEU A 10 -9.78 -13.97 56.50
N THR A 11 -9.69 -14.35 55.22
CA THR A 11 -10.11 -13.61 54.01
C THR A 11 -9.37 -12.31 53.69
N PHE A 12 -8.41 -12.38 52.78
CA PHE A 12 -8.19 -11.29 51.82
C PHE A 12 -7.94 -11.80 50.40
N ALA A 13 -8.70 -11.19 49.51
CA ALA A 13 -8.88 -11.50 48.11
C ALA A 13 -7.59 -11.34 47.28
N LEU A 14 -7.34 -12.31 46.40
CA LEU A 14 -6.30 -12.22 45.38
C LEU A 14 -6.95 -12.08 44.01
N CYS A 15 -7.32 -10.85 43.64
CA CYS A 15 -7.67 -10.50 42.26
C CYS A 15 -6.37 -10.29 41.48
N VAL A 16 -5.94 -11.32 40.75
CA VAL A 16 -4.82 -11.24 39.80
C VAL A 16 -5.30 -10.49 38.56
N GLY A 17 -4.90 -9.22 38.42
CA GLY A 17 -5.11 -8.42 37.22
C GLY A 17 -4.14 -8.82 36.11
N LEU A 18 -4.62 -9.59 35.13
CA LEU A 18 -3.92 -9.80 33.86
C LEU A 18 -4.06 -8.53 33.01
N ALA A 19 -2.98 -7.76 32.89
CA ALA A 19 -2.88 -6.68 31.90
C ALA A 19 -2.59 -7.30 30.52
N THR A 20 -3.61 -7.51 29.70
CA THR A 20 -3.45 -7.86 28.29
C THR A 20 -3.10 -6.61 27.49
N ALA A 21 -1.80 -6.45 27.19
CA ALA A 21 -1.32 -5.49 26.21
C ALA A 21 -1.92 -5.86 24.84
N SER A 22 -2.96 -5.14 24.45
CA SER A 22 -3.63 -5.32 23.17
C SER A 22 -2.83 -4.55 22.12
N CYS A 23 -2.01 -5.24 21.34
CA CYS A 23 -1.49 -4.67 20.09
C CYS A 23 -2.68 -4.39 19.17
N ALA A 24 -3.15 -3.14 19.16
CA ALA A 24 -4.06 -2.66 18.15
C ALA A 24 -3.29 -2.55 16.82
N THR A 25 -3.14 -3.68 16.14
CA THR A 25 -2.71 -3.69 14.75
C THR A 25 -3.83 -3.04 13.95
N THR A 26 -3.67 -1.76 13.61
CA THR A 26 -4.56 -1.06 12.70
C THR A 26 -4.42 -1.70 11.33
N THR A 27 -5.33 -2.61 11.00
CA THR A 27 -5.44 -3.15 9.65
C THR A 27 -5.88 -2.00 8.74
N PRO A 28 -5.10 -1.59 7.73
CA PRO A 28 -5.58 -0.62 6.77
C PRO A 28 -6.79 -1.23 6.07
N VAL A 29 -7.92 -0.52 6.11
CA VAL A 29 -9.12 -0.87 5.33
C VAL A 29 -8.73 -0.77 3.87
N VAL A 30 -8.54 -1.93 3.23
CA VAL A 30 -8.40 -2.02 1.78
C VAL A 30 -9.79 -1.77 1.21
N ALA A 31 -9.97 -0.60 0.57
CA ALA A 31 -11.19 -0.30 -0.17
C ALA A 31 -11.43 -1.40 -1.22
N ALA A 32 -12.69 -1.82 -1.38
CA ALA A 32 -13.06 -2.77 -2.42
C ALA A 32 -12.62 -2.23 -3.81
N PRO A 33 -12.16 -3.10 -4.73
CA PRO A 33 -11.84 -2.67 -6.08
C PRO A 33 -13.11 -2.07 -6.71
N SER A 34 -13.04 -0.78 -7.03
CA SER A 34 -14.04 -0.12 -7.85
C SER A 34 -13.83 -0.52 -9.31
N ASP A 35 -14.92 -0.76 -10.04
CA ASP A 35 -14.86 -0.93 -11.50
C ASP A 35 -14.41 0.37 -12.21
N ASP A 36 -14.53 1.51 -11.52
CA ASP A 36 -14.03 2.79 -12.00
C ASP A 36 -12.49 2.85 -11.96
N PRO A 37 -11.86 3.37 -13.03
CA PRO A 37 -10.42 3.51 -13.08
C PRO A 37 -9.94 4.54 -12.04
N LEU A 38 -8.90 4.15 -11.30
CA LEU A 38 -8.20 5.02 -10.37
C LEU A 38 -7.39 6.05 -11.16
N ARG A 39 -7.65 7.34 -10.89
CA ARG A 39 -6.84 8.46 -11.36
C ARG A 39 -6.04 9.06 -10.21
N ILE A 40 -4.75 9.29 -10.47
CA ILE A 40 -3.85 10.05 -9.61
C ILE A 40 -3.03 11.04 -10.43
N GLU A 41 -2.60 12.09 -9.76
CA GLU A 41 -1.60 13.04 -10.23
C GLU A 41 -0.55 13.19 -9.15
N GLY A 42 0.69 13.43 -9.55
CA GLY A 42 1.79 13.47 -8.60
C GLY A 42 3.14 13.58 -9.27
N THR A 43 4.19 13.36 -8.47
CA THR A 43 5.59 13.43 -8.91
C THR A 43 6.22 12.05 -8.88
N ILE A 44 6.92 11.64 -9.95
CA ILE A 44 7.67 10.38 -9.97
C ILE A 44 8.81 10.46 -8.94
N THR A 45 8.88 9.50 -8.03
CA THR A 45 9.96 9.38 -7.04
C THR A 45 10.91 8.23 -7.33
N THR A 46 10.45 7.18 -8.00
CA THR A 46 11.26 6.00 -8.36
C THR A 46 10.73 5.37 -9.65
N ILE A 47 11.65 4.86 -10.48
CA ILE A 47 11.34 4.02 -11.64
C ILE A 47 12.19 2.75 -11.52
N ASP A 48 11.54 1.61 -11.36
CA ASP A 48 12.18 0.29 -11.32
C ASP A 48 11.70 -0.56 -12.51
N LEU A 49 12.62 -0.82 -13.43
CA LEU A 49 12.39 -1.64 -14.63
C LEU A 49 13.03 -3.03 -14.53
N GLU A 50 13.77 -3.32 -13.46
CA GLU A 50 14.45 -4.61 -13.28
C GLU A 50 13.48 -5.81 -13.43
N PRO A 51 12.23 -5.77 -12.89
CA PRO A 51 11.30 -6.87 -13.03
C PRO A 51 10.96 -7.27 -14.47
N TRP A 52 11.07 -6.36 -15.45
CA TRP A 52 10.83 -6.70 -16.85
C TRP A 52 11.81 -7.72 -17.41
N THR A 53 13.00 -7.84 -16.83
CA THR A 53 13.99 -8.88 -17.18
C THR A 53 13.43 -10.30 -17.01
N PHE A 54 12.43 -10.45 -16.14
CA PHE A 54 11.81 -11.73 -15.81
C PHE A 54 10.30 -11.74 -16.08
N ASP A 55 9.84 -10.98 -17.09
CA ASP A 55 8.42 -10.83 -17.46
C ASP A 55 7.51 -10.30 -16.33
N GLY A 56 8.09 -9.65 -15.32
CA GLY A 56 7.37 -9.02 -14.21
C GLY A 56 6.70 -7.69 -14.59
N ASN A 57 6.12 -7.03 -13.60
CA ASN A 57 5.65 -5.65 -13.75
C ASN A 57 6.76 -4.70 -13.30
N ALA A 58 7.19 -3.78 -14.18
CA ALA A 58 7.93 -2.61 -13.75
C ALA A 58 7.07 -1.77 -12.81
N THR A 59 7.72 -1.04 -11.92
CA THR A 59 7.04 -0.21 -10.92
C THR A 59 7.53 1.23 -11.01
N VAL A 60 6.59 2.14 -11.16
CA VAL A 60 6.82 3.59 -11.03
C VAL A 60 6.17 4.05 -9.74
N GLN A 61 6.95 4.59 -8.82
CA GLN A 61 6.41 5.21 -7.62
C GLN A 61 6.08 6.67 -7.89
N VAL A 62 4.86 7.07 -7.57
CA VAL A 62 4.36 8.43 -7.71
C VAL A 62 3.97 8.94 -6.34
N ASP A 63 4.60 10.01 -5.87
CA ASP A 63 4.11 10.76 -4.72
C ASP A 63 2.86 11.53 -5.15
N ALA A 64 1.69 10.95 -4.86
CA ALA A 64 0.40 11.39 -5.36
C ALA A 64 -0.21 12.44 -4.44
N ASP A 65 -0.74 13.50 -5.04
CA ASP A 65 -1.29 14.65 -4.33
C ASP A 65 -2.40 14.21 -3.36
N GLY A 66 -2.17 14.39 -2.05
CA GLY A 66 -3.13 14.04 -0.99
C GLY A 66 -3.31 12.54 -0.75
N ARG A 67 -2.50 11.66 -1.36
CA ARG A 67 -2.58 10.19 -1.20
C ARG A 67 -1.27 9.53 -0.78
N GLY A 68 -0.16 10.27 -0.81
CA GLY A 68 1.17 9.73 -0.55
C GLY A 68 1.66 8.86 -1.71
N VAL A 69 2.64 7.99 -1.43
CA VAL A 69 3.29 7.21 -2.50
C VAL A 69 2.37 6.09 -3.00
N VAL A 70 2.07 6.14 -4.30
CA VAL A 70 1.29 5.14 -5.04
C VAL A 70 2.21 4.38 -6.01
N GLN A 71 2.10 3.06 -6.02
CA GLN A 71 2.79 2.21 -6.99
C GLN A 71 1.98 2.08 -8.28
N VAL A 72 2.58 2.45 -9.40
CA VAL A 72 2.03 2.28 -10.74
C VAL A 72 2.75 1.10 -11.39
N HIS A 73 2.00 0.05 -11.70
CA HIS A 73 2.52 -1.17 -12.31
C HIS A 73 2.37 -1.16 -13.82
N LEU A 74 3.47 -1.42 -14.52
CA LEU A 74 3.56 -1.49 -15.97
C LEU A 74 3.97 -2.92 -16.39
N PRO A 75 3.08 -3.69 -17.05
CA PRO A 75 3.40 -5.05 -17.45
C PRO A 75 4.51 -5.13 -18.50
N ALA A 76 5.40 -6.12 -18.42
CA ALA A 76 6.41 -6.36 -19.46
C ALA A 76 5.75 -6.72 -20.80
N ARG A 77 4.73 -7.56 -20.76
CA ARG A 77 4.04 -8.10 -21.94
C ARG A 77 2.90 -7.20 -22.39
N TRP A 78 3.24 -6.02 -22.90
CA TRP A 78 2.28 -5.04 -23.42
C TRP A 78 1.35 -5.59 -24.50
N ASN A 79 1.76 -6.62 -25.24
CA ASN A 79 0.92 -7.31 -26.22
C ASN A 79 -0.30 -8.03 -25.61
N LEU A 80 -0.37 -8.15 -24.28
CA LEU A 80 -1.50 -8.69 -23.53
C LEU A 80 -2.38 -7.59 -22.89
N CYS A 81 -1.96 -6.33 -23.00
CA CYS A 81 -2.70 -5.19 -22.46
C CYS A 81 -3.70 -4.63 -23.46
N LYS A 82 -4.80 -4.07 -22.94
CA LYS A 82 -5.75 -3.29 -23.75
C LYS A 82 -5.27 -1.85 -23.94
N ALA A 83 -4.49 -1.34 -22.98
CA ALA A 83 -3.90 -0.02 -23.01
C ALA A 83 -2.73 0.06 -24.01
N PRO A 84 -2.49 1.21 -24.66
CA PRO A 84 -1.25 1.46 -25.37
C PRO A 84 -0.02 1.35 -24.46
N PRO A 85 1.15 0.95 -24.99
CA PRO A 85 2.38 0.92 -24.21
C PRO A 85 2.77 2.32 -23.74
N VAL A 86 3.21 2.40 -22.49
CA VAL A 86 3.79 3.63 -21.94
C VAL A 86 5.21 3.81 -22.47
N ASP A 87 5.52 5.00 -22.97
CA ASP A 87 6.88 5.41 -23.34
C ASP A 87 7.69 5.73 -22.07
N VAL A 88 8.24 4.70 -21.44
CA VAL A 88 8.98 4.84 -20.18
C VAL A 88 10.27 5.63 -20.35
N GLN A 89 10.83 5.67 -21.57
CA GLN A 89 12.03 6.44 -21.89
C GLN A 89 11.77 7.95 -21.83
N SER A 90 10.51 8.37 -21.98
CA SER A 90 10.09 9.76 -21.78
C SER A 90 9.89 10.16 -20.32
N LEU A 91 9.93 9.21 -19.37
CA LEU A 91 9.69 9.43 -17.95
C LEU A 91 11.00 9.63 -17.17
N ALA A 92 10.96 10.47 -16.15
CA ALA A 92 12.09 10.71 -15.25
C ALA A 92 11.63 10.93 -13.80
N VAL A 93 12.49 10.59 -12.85
CA VAL A 93 12.31 10.98 -11.44
C VAL A 93 12.24 12.51 -11.34
N GLY A 94 11.31 13.02 -10.54
CA GLY A 94 11.00 14.45 -10.42
C GLY A 94 9.96 14.96 -11.40
N MET A 95 9.53 14.16 -12.37
CA MET A 95 8.53 14.54 -13.37
C MET A 95 7.11 14.51 -12.78
N ARG A 96 6.30 15.52 -13.10
CA ARG A 96 4.86 15.53 -12.81
C ARG A 96 4.13 14.67 -13.83
N VAL A 97 3.25 13.80 -13.36
CA VAL A 97 2.53 12.83 -14.19
C VAL A 97 1.09 12.65 -13.76
N GLN A 98 0.27 12.19 -14.70
CA GLN A 98 -1.04 11.62 -14.44
C GLN A 98 -1.00 10.12 -14.73
N ALA A 99 -1.49 9.33 -13.79
CA ALA A 99 -1.69 7.90 -13.97
C ALA A 99 -3.18 7.57 -13.90
N VAL A 100 -3.65 6.77 -14.85
CA VAL A 100 -5.00 6.22 -14.90
C VAL A 100 -4.88 4.71 -15.09
N GLY A 101 -5.45 3.94 -14.17
CA GLY A 101 -5.38 2.48 -14.22
C GLY A 101 -6.39 1.80 -13.31
N ALA A 102 -6.43 0.47 -13.36
CA ALA A 102 -7.26 -0.30 -12.44
C ALA A 102 -6.59 -0.30 -11.06
N ALA A 103 -7.36 -0.04 -10.00
CA ALA A 103 -6.85 -0.13 -8.64
C ALA A 103 -6.39 -1.57 -8.33
N THR A 104 -5.30 -1.69 -7.59
CA THR A 104 -4.84 -2.95 -7.03
C THR A 104 -5.22 -3.01 -5.55
N GLY A 105 -5.44 -4.22 -5.01
CA GLY A 105 -5.76 -4.41 -3.59
C GLY A 105 -4.65 -3.98 -2.61
N LYS A 106 -3.52 -3.45 -3.09
CA LYS A 106 -2.38 -2.98 -2.29
C LYS A 106 -2.21 -1.46 -2.29
N GLY A 107 -3.22 -0.72 -2.76
CA GLY A 107 -3.15 0.75 -2.84
C GLY A 107 -2.34 1.30 -4.02
N GLY A 108 -1.96 0.44 -4.97
CA GLY A 108 -1.38 0.83 -6.26
C GLY A 108 -2.40 0.79 -7.41
N LEU A 109 -1.95 1.01 -8.64
CA LEU A 109 -2.75 0.80 -9.85
C LEU A 109 -1.95 0.07 -10.94
N VAL A 110 -2.67 -0.54 -11.88
CA VAL A 110 -2.08 -1.19 -13.07
C VAL A 110 -2.57 -0.52 -14.35
N VAL A 111 -1.62 -0.15 -15.22
CA VAL A 111 -1.88 0.53 -16.50
C VAL A 111 -1.99 -0.52 -17.61
N CYS A 112 -3.12 -1.22 -17.70
CA CYS A 112 -3.28 -2.30 -18.68
C CYS A 112 -4.74 -2.69 -19.03
N MET A 113 -5.63 -2.73 -18.03
CA MET A 113 -6.93 -3.42 -18.12
C MET A 113 -7.99 -2.74 -19.02
N ASP A 114 -7.80 -1.48 -19.38
CA ASP A 114 -8.69 -0.68 -20.24
C ASP A 114 -7.87 0.18 -21.22
N ALA A 115 -8.46 0.52 -22.37
CA ALA A 115 -7.80 1.29 -23.42
C ALA A 115 -7.48 2.74 -23.01
N THR A 116 -8.17 3.28 -22.00
CA THR A 116 -7.94 4.64 -21.48
C THR A 116 -6.85 4.72 -20.43
N HIS A 117 -6.34 3.57 -19.98
CA HIS A 117 -5.27 3.52 -19.00
C HIS A 117 -3.98 4.09 -19.58
N ARG A 118 -3.29 4.90 -18.78
CA ARG A 118 -2.07 5.58 -19.20
C ARG A 118 -1.24 6.02 -18.00
N LEU A 119 0.05 6.26 -18.27
CA LEU A 119 0.94 7.04 -17.43
C LEU A 119 1.60 8.06 -18.36
N GLN A 120 1.38 9.35 -18.14
CA GLN A 120 1.88 10.40 -19.03
C GLN A 120 2.31 11.65 -18.25
N PRO A 121 3.29 12.42 -18.77
CA PRO A 121 3.64 13.72 -18.23
C PRO A 121 2.43 14.67 -18.17
N LEU A 122 2.36 15.45 -17.10
CA LEU A 122 1.50 16.63 -17.02
C LEU A 122 2.30 17.81 -17.57
N GLN A 123 1.75 18.48 -18.59
CA GLN A 123 2.30 19.72 -19.14
C GLN A 123 2.01 20.91 -18.24
#